data_AF-A0A0D0C0T0-F1
#
_entry.id   AF-A0A0D0C0T0-F1
#
_cell.length_a   1.000
_cell.length_b   1.000
_cell.length_c   1.000
_cell.angle_alpha   90.00
_cell.angle_beta   90.00
_cell.angle_gamma   90.00
#
_symmetry.space_group_name_H-M   'P 1'
#
loop_
_entity.id
_entity.type
_entity.pdbx_description
1 polymer ?
#
loop_
_entity_poly.entity_id
_entity_poly.type
_entity_poly.pdbx_seq_one_letter_code
_entity_poly.pdbx_strand_id
1 'polypeptide(L)'
;MNYGIAAVHLDFAKEACIRTARYFRIPGTHSPEQVSSISTWLLKGYQYHHSEVDLEARTASNVPFKSPLLGLLLRGYFIEGGPKQDEILIESLKREKCIPLPLIAMTATLIGHSILQYSSGYKIENDLLAGNLAGHYRWITLSLSQLEEMTPAYFDHLQRFLYSEMMSSGPEVIPPQVYDYDALTKLVSNGTAQPDPAAGNDEDDVPDGDGQDLATASQ
;
A
#
# COMPACT_ATOMS: atom_id res chain seq x y z
N MET A 1 -5.45 11.31 26.42
CA MET A 1 -6.14 11.43 25.13
C MET A 1 -6.59 10.04 24.71
N ASN A 2 -7.88 9.87 24.45
CA ASN A 2 -8.42 8.61 23.96
C ASN A 2 -8.46 8.73 22.43
N TYR A 3 -7.59 8.03 21.72
CA TYR A 3 -7.38 8.16 20.26
C TYR A 3 -8.57 7.61 19.42
N GLY A 4 -9.78 7.56 19.98
CA GLY A 4 -10.90 6.76 19.47
C GLY A 4 -11.91 7.50 18.60
N ILE A 5 -11.55 7.86 17.37
CA ILE A 5 -12.57 8.08 16.31
C ILE A 5 -12.37 7.01 15.24
N ALA A 6 -13.37 6.13 15.07
CA ALA A 6 -13.28 4.93 14.24
C ALA A 6 -12.89 5.22 12.76
N ALA A 7 -13.29 6.37 12.22
CA ALA A 7 -12.93 6.78 10.86
C ALA A 7 -11.43 7.13 10.71
N VAL A 8 -10.83 7.74 11.73
CA VAL A 8 -9.41 8.13 11.77
C VAL A 8 -8.53 6.88 11.75
N HIS A 9 -8.87 5.89 12.57
CA HIS A 9 -8.20 4.60 12.56
C HIS A 9 -8.33 3.90 11.21
N LEU A 10 -9.49 4.01 10.55
CA LEU A 10 -9.71 3.36 9.28
C LEU A 10 -8.81 3.95 8.18
N ASP A 11 -8.71 5.28 8.08
CA ASP A 11 -7.89 5.92 7.05
C ASP A 11 -6.39 5.76 7.34
N PHE A 12 -5.98 5.85 8.61
CA PHE A 12 -4.59 5.59 8.96
C PHE A 12 -4.20 4.13 8.70
N ALA A 13 -5.12 3.19 8.96
CA ALA A 13 -4.88 1.78 8.72
C ALA A 13 -4.90 1.40 7.23
N LYS A 14 -5.73 2.06 6.41
CA LYS A 14 -5.65 1.92 4.95
C LYS A 14 -4.27 2.35 4.45
N GLU A 15 -3.79 3.50 4.91
CA GLU A 15 -2.46 3.99 4.55
C GLU A 15 -1.36 3.03 5.02
N ALA A 16 -1.55 2.45 6.22
CA ALA A 16 -0.70 1.37 6.72
C ALA A 16 -0.65 0.17 5.79
N CYS A 17 -1.79 -0.31 5.32
CA CYS A 17 -1.85 -1.45 4.40
C CYS A 17 -1.10 -1.16 3.10
N ILE A 18 -1.34 0.01 2.51
CA ILE A 18 -0.73 0.43 1.23
C ILE A 18 0.79 0.56 1.36
N ARG A 19 1.26 1.35 2.33
CA ARG A 19 2.71 1.61 2.46
C ARG A 19 3.47 0.39 2.97
N THR A 20 2.89 -0.43 3.83
CA THR A 20 3.52 -1.68 4.30
C THR A 20 3.71 -2.65 3.13
N ALA A 21 2.67 -2.86 2.33
CA ALA A 21 2.73 -3.69 1.12
C ALA A 21 3.81 -3.18 0.16
N ARG A 22 3.86 -1.86 -0.07
CA ARG A 22 4.85 -1.23 -0.94
C ARG A 22 6.28 -1.35 -0.40
N TYR A 23 6.48 -1.09 0.89
CA TYR A 23 7.78 -1.08 1.55
C TYR A 23 8.42 -2.47 1.54
N PHE A 24 7.64 -3.50 1.89
CA PHE A 24 8.12 -4.89 1.88
C PHE A 24 7.92 -5.60 0.54
N ARG A 25 7.42 -4.89 -0.48
CA ARG A 25 7.11 -5.43 -1.81
C ARG A 25 6.24 -6.69 -1.78
N ILE A 26 5.29 -6.76 -0.85
CA ILE A 26 4.32 -7.88 -0.73
C ILE A 26 2.95 -7.46 -1.31
N PRO A 27 2.37 -8.19 -2.29
CA PRO A 27 2.91 -9.40 -2.90
C PRO A 27 3.96 -9.11 -3.98
N GLY A 28 4.00 -7.90 -4.55
CA GLY A 28 5.02 -7.50 -5.53
C GLY A 28 5.15 -8.49 -6.69
N THR A 29 6.37 -8.95 -6.95
CA THR A 29 6.68 -10.00 -7.94
C THR A 29 6.87 -11.38 -7.31
N HIS A 30 6.57 -11.53 -6.01
CA HIS A 30 6.80 -12.77 -5.28
C HIS A 30 5.68 -13.79 -5.53
N SER A 31 6.03 -15.07 -5.54
CA SER A 31 5.03 -16.16 -5.54
C SER A 31 4.27 -16.21 -4.20
N PRO A 32 3.08 -16.83 -4.14
CA PRO A 32 2.34 -16.97 -2.89
C PRO A 32 3.15 -17.60 -1.75
N GLU A 33 3.98 -18.61 -2.05
CA GLU A 33 4.86 -19.26 -1.07
C GLU A 33 5.91 -18.29 -0.54
N GLN A 34 6.50 -17.47 -1.42
CA GLN A 34 7.45 -16.44 -1.03
C GLN A 34 6.77 -15.38 -0.16
N VAL A 35 5.57 -14.91 -0.54
CA VAL A 35 4.78 -13.94 0.23
C VAL A 35 4.46 -14.47 1.63
N SER A 36 4.01 -15.72 1.74
CA SER A 36 3.72 -16.36 3.03
C SER A 36 4.99 -16.48 3.88
N SER A 37 6.11 -16.90 3.27
CA SER A 37 7.42 -16.98 3.93
C SER A 37 7.90 -15.62 4.44
N ILE A 38 7.80 -14.56 3.62
CA ILE A 38 8.17 -13.19 3.99
C ILE A 38 7.31 -12.71 5.16
N SER A 39 6.01 -12.84 5.03
CA SER A 39 5.05 -12.36 6.03
C SER A 39 5.23 -13.08 7.36
N THR A 40 5.43 -14.40 7.33
CA THR A 40 5.69 -15.21 8.53
C THR A 40 7.00 -14.81 9.20
N TRP A 41 8.07 -14.59 8.44
CA TRP A 41 9.35 -14.15 8.99
C TRP A 41 9.25 -12.75 9.63
N LEU A 42 8.62 -11.80 8.95
CA LEU A 42 8.41 -10.45 9.47
C LEU A 42 7.61 -10.44 10.78
N LEU A 43 6.57 -11.26 10.88
CA LEU A 43 5.74 -11.39 12.07
C LEU A 43 6.46 -12.15 13.20
N LYS A 44 7.34 -13.10 12.86
CA LYS A 44 8.06 -13.91 13.85
C LYS A 44 9.09 -13.07 14.61
N GLY A 45 8.82 -12.83 15.90
CA GLY A 45 9.66 -11.94 16.70
C GLY A 45 9.58 -10.48 16.26
N TYR A 46 8.53 -10.11 15.51
CA TYR A 46 8.18 -8.73 15.20
C TYR A 46 9.29 -7.96 14.44
N GLN A 47 10.01 -8.64 13.53
CA GLN A 47 11.13 -8.08 12.77
C GLN A 47 10.77 -6.79 12.03
N TYR A 48 9.52 -6.63 11.61
CA TYR A 48 9.06 -5.49 10.82
C TYR A 48 9.28 -4.11 11.47
N HIS A 49 9.39 -4.03 12.81
CA HIS A 49 9.64 -2.77 13.50
C HIS A 49 11.12 -2.52 13.80
N HIS A 50 12.01 -3.46 13.51
CA HIS A 50 13.46 -3.29 13.66
C HIS A 50 14.04 -2.43 12.54
N SER A 51 15.22 -1.83 12.74
CA SER A 51 15.95 -1.20 11.63
C SER A 51 16.70 -2.23 10.77
N GLU A 52 17.12 -1.80 9.58
CA GLU A 52 17.95 -2.59 8.66
C GLU A 52 17.36 -3.96 8.33
N VAL A 53 16.04 -4.00 8.09
CA VAL A 53 15.34 -5.21 7.65
C VAL A 53 15.75 -5.54 6.21
N ASP A 54 16.37 -6.70 6.03
CA ASP A 54 16.68 -7.28 4.72
C ASP A 54 15.79 -8.51 4.49
N LEU A 55 14.88 -8.39 3.52
CA LEU A 55 13.92 -9.44 3.21
C LEU A 55 14.55 -10.66 2.53
N GLU A 56 15.60 -10.45 1.73
CA GLU A 56 16.27 -11.51 0.97
C GLU A 56 17.18 -12.30 1.90
N ALA A 57 17.99 -11.59 2.70
CA ALA A 57 18.89 -12.21 3.68
C ALA A 57 18.16 -12.73 4.93
N ARG A 58 16.91 -12.34 5.16
CA ARG A 58 16.13 -12.66 6.38
C ARG A 58 16.83 -12.19 7.65
N THR A 59 17.36 -10.98 7.62
CA THR A 59 18.06 -10.36 8.75
C THR A 59 17.42 -9.04 9.14
N ALA A 60 17.54 -8.69 10.42
CA ALA A 60 17.21 -7.37 10.93
C ALA A 60 18.22 -7.00 12.03
N SER A 61 18.51 -5.71 12.18
CA SER A 61 19.32 -5.24 13.30
C SER A 61 18.58 -5.46 14.63
N ASN A 62 19.30 -5.56 15.75
CA ASN A 62 18.68 -5.68 17.07
C ASN A 62 18.26 -4.32 17.68
N VAL A 63 17.90 -3.35 16.82
CA VAL A 63 17.52 -2.00 17.22
C VAL A 63 16.01 -1.83 16.94
N PRO A 64 15.15 -1.95 17.98
CA PRO A 64 13.71 -2.01 17.81
C PRO A 64 13.09 -0.63 17.58
N PHE A 65 11.96 -0.61 16.88
CA PHE A 65 11.15 0.57 16.55
C PHE A 65 11.85 1.64 15.69
N LYS A 66 12.99 1.34 15.06
CA LYS A 66 13.67 2.23 14.10
C LYS A 66 13.47 1.81 12.63
N SER A 67 12.47 0.99 12.34
CA SER A 67 12.07 0.71 10.96
C SER A 67 11.71 2.01 10.23
N PRO A 68 12.32 2.31 9.06
CA PRO A 68 11.97 3.48 8.25
C PRO A 68 10.48 3.57 7.91
N LEU A 69 9.79 2.42 7.85
CA LEU A 69 8.35 2.35 7.59
C LEU A 69 7.52 3.10 8.64
N LEU A 70 7.96 3.14 9.91
CA LEU A 70 7.26 3.89 10.95
C LEU A 70 7.20 5.39 10.63
N GLY A 71 8.35 5.97 10.24
CA GLY A 71 8.43 7.37 9.82
C GLY A 71 7.62 7.65 8.55
N LEU A 72 7.71 6.75 7.55
CA LEU A 72 6.96 6.87 6.29
C LEU A 72 5.44 6.83 6.49
N LEU A 73 4.94 6.04 7.44
CA LEU A 73 3.52 5.98 7.78
C LEU A 73 3.04 7.24 8.49
N LEU A 74 3.80 7.69 9.49
CA LEU A 74 3.49 8.92 10.21
C LEU A 74 3.47 10.11 9.25
N ARG A 75 4.47 10.22 8.36
CA ARG A 75 4.52 11.24 7.33
C ARG A 75 3.33 11.15 6.37
N GLY A 76 3.10 9.95 5.84
CA GLY A 76 2.03 9.70 4.88
C GLY A 76 0.67 10.13 5.39
N TYR A 77 0.36 9.79 6.64
CA TYR A 77 -0.89 10.19 7.25
C TYR A 77 -0.90 11.66 7.67
N PHE A 78 0.00 12.07 8.58
CA PHE A 78 -0.12 13.38 9.25
C PHE A 78 0.39 14.57 8.43
N ILE A 79 1.29 14.36 7.47
CA ILE A 79 1.92 15.44 6.70
C ILE A 79 1.39 15.46 5.26
N GLU A 80 1.44 14.33 4.56
CA GLU A 80 1.01 14.24 3.15
C GLU A 80 -0.52 14.16 3.04
N GLY A 81 -1.17 13.34 3.88
CA GLY A 81 -2.62 13.22 3.92
C GLY A 81 -3.34 14.43 4.54
N GLY A 82 -2.67 15.15 5.45
CA GLY A 82 -3.20 16.36 6.08
C GLY A 82 -4.60 16.20 6.72
N PRO A 83 -4.82 15.22 7.62
CA PRO A 83 -6.13 14.94 8.19
C PRO A 83 -6.60 16.09 9.08
N LYS A 84 -7.63 16.82 8.64
CA LYS A 84 -8.21 17.95 9.39
C LYS A 84 -8.69 17.58 10.79
N GLN A 85 -9.19 16.35 10.93
CA GLN A 85 -9.66 15.80 12.21
C GLN A 85 -8.56 15.63 13.27
N ASP A 86 -7.29 15.58 12.86
CA ASP A 86 -6.14 15.40 13.76
C ASP A 86 -5.29 16.66 13.88
N GLU A 87 -5.81 17.82 13.47
CA GLU A 87 -5.07 19.10 13.47
C GLU A 87 -4.49 19.42 14.86
N ILE A 88 -5.28 19.23 15.93
CA ILE A 88 -4.84 19.44 17.32
C ILE A 88 -3.67 18.50 17.68
N LEU A 89 -3.75 17.24 17.25
CA LEU A 89 -2.67 16.28 17.48
C LEU A 89 -1.41 16.69 16.70
N ILE A 90 -1.55 17.05 15.42
CA ILE A 90 -0.45 17.51 14.57
C ILE A 90 0.24 18.74 15.17
N GLU A 91 -0.53 19.72 15.66
CA GLU A 91 0.01 20.88 16.35
C GLU A 91 0.77 20.48 17.63
N SER A 92 0.23 19.54 18.40
CA SER A 92 0.92 18.99 19.58
C SER A 92 2.26 18.35 19.22
N LEU A 93 2.28 17.51 18.18
CA LEU A 93 3.49 16.87 17.68
C LEU A 93 4.51 17.90 17.21
N LYS A 94 4.09 18.95 16.50
CA LYS A 94 4.97 20.04 16.03
C LYS A 94 5.56 20.85 17.17
N ARG A 95 4.77 21.11 18.22
CA ARG A 95 5.19 21.84 19.41
C ARG A 95 6.20 21.03 20.24
N GLU A 96 5.90 19.75 20.47
CA GLU A 96 6.70 18.87 21.34
C GLU A 96 7.89 18.25 20.62
N LYS A 97 7.86 18.20 19.28
CA LYS A 97 8.91 17.64 18.40
C LYS A 97 9.26 16.20 18.75
N CYS A 98 8.27 15.44 19.20
CA CYS A 98 8.40 14.03 19.55
C CYS A 98 7.12 13.27 19.18
N ILE A 99 7.27 11.98 18.90
CA ILE A 99 6.13 11.08 18.70
C ILE A 99 5.79 10.40 20.03
N PRO A 100 4.55 10.50 20.54
CA PRO A 100 4.18 9.92 21.83
C PRO A 100 4.07 8.40 21.73
N LEU A 101 4.38 7.69 22.83
CA LEU A 101 4.36 6.23 22.94
C LEU A 101 3.10 5.58 22.33
N PRO A 102 1.86 6.03 22.63
CA PRO A 102 0.66 5.41 22.09
C PRO A 102 0.59 5.48 20.56
N LEU A 103 1.13 6.55 19.97
CA LEU A 103 1.14 6.71 18.52
C LEU A 103 2.18 5.78 17.88
N ILE A 104 3.38 5.64 18.45
CA ILE A 104 4.38 4.64 18.02
C ILE A 104 3.77 3.23 18.07
N ALA A 105 3.10 2.91 19.19
CA ALA A 105 2.47 1.61 19.38
C ALA A 105 1.39 1.34 18.32
N MET A 106 0.54 2.33 18.05
CA MET A 106 -0.50 2.23 17.04
C MET A 106 0.10 2.02 15.65
N THR A 107 1.08 2.81 15.24
CA THR A 107 1.73 2.67 13.92
C THR A 107 2.35 1.28 13.75
N ALA A 108 3.11 0.79 14.73
CA ALA A 108 3.70 -0.55 14.69
C ALA A 108 2.63 -1.66 14.65
N THR A 109 1.50 -1.47 15.34
CA THR A 109 0.37 -2.43 15.32
C THR A 109 -0.24 -2.50 13.92
N LEU A 110 -0.44 -1.35 13.28
CA LEU A 110 -1.01 -1.27 11.94
C LEU A 110 -0.09 -1.89 10.88
N ILE A 111 1.22 -1.74 11.00
CA ILE A 111 2.20 -2.46 10.15
C ILE A 111 2.00 -3.97 10.31
N GLY A 112 2.03 -4.47 11.54
CA GLY A 112 1.89 -5.91 11.78
C GLY A 112 0.54 -6.46 11.30
N HIS A 113 -0.55 -5.71 11.50
CA HIS A 113 -1.85 -6.06 10.93
C HIS A 113 -1.81 -6.12 9.40
N SER A 114 -1.17 -5.15 8.76
CA SER A 114 -1.03 -5.10 7.30
C SER A 114 -0.25 -6.31 6.75
N ILE A 115 0.81 -6.75 7.44
CA ILE A 115 1.57 -7.95 7.08
C ILE A 115 0.73 -9.22 7.28
N LEU A 116 -0.08 -9.28 8.35
CA LEU A 116 -0.93 -10.43 8.64
C LEU A 116 -1.91 -10.74 7.51
N GLN A 117 -2.37 -9.73 6.77
CA GLN A 117 -3.23 -9.90 5.60
C GLN A 117 -2.58 -10.76 4.49
N TYR A 118 -1.25 -10.91 4.49
CA TYR A 118 -0.51 -11.70 3.50
C TYR A 118 0.03 -13.04 4.05
N SER A 119 -0.30 -13.40 5.29
CA SER A 119 0.26 -14.57 5.97
C SER A 119 0.00 -15.90 5.24
N SER A 120 -1.11 -16.02 4.53
CA SER A 120 -1.47 -17.20 3.71
C SER A 120 -0.82 -17.22 2.33
N GLY A 121 -0.04 -16.19 1.97
CA GLY A 121 0.55 -16.02 0.64
C GLY A 121 -0.30 -15.18 -0.33
N TYR A 122 -1.56 -14.92 0.01
CA TYR A 122 -2.46 -14.03 -0.73
C TYR A 122 -2.96 -12.92 0.18
N LYS A 123 -3.35 -11.78 -0.40
CA LYS A 123 -4.01 -10.72 0.36
C LYS A 123 -5.40 -11.18 0.79
N ILE A 124 -5.59 -11.34 2.09
CA ILE A 124 -6.90 -11.53 2.72
C ILE A 124 -7.16 -10.27 3.55
N GLU A 125 -8.06 -9.43 3.06
CA GLU A 125 -8.47 -8.23 3.78
C GLU A 125 -9.17 -8.66 5.08
N ASN A 126 -8.66 -8.14 6.20
CA ASN A 126 -9.24 -8.38 7.51
C ASN A 126 -9.79 -7.06 8.02
N ASP A 127 -11.02 -7.08 8.53
CA ASP A 127 -11.61 -5.90 9.15
C ASP A 127 -10.73 -5.40 10.30
N LEU A 128 -10.48 -4.10 10.33
CA LEU A 128 -9.77 -3.45 11.43
C LEU A 128 -10.72 -3.27 12.61
N LEU A 129 -10.80 -4.30 13.45
CA LEU A 129 -11.65 -4.32 14.62
C LEU A 129 -10.81 -4.13 15.88
N ALA A 130 -11.39 -3.53 16.92
CA ALA A 130 -10.68 -3.46 18.21
C ALA A 130 -10.33 -4.87 18.73
N GLY A 131 -11.20 -5.86 18.48
CA GLY A 131 -11.02 -7.24 18.97
C GLY A 131 -9.80 -7.97 18.40
N ASN A 132 -9.43 -7.74 17.13
CA ASN A 132 -8.28 -8.40 16.52
C ASN A 132 -6.97 -7.61 16.65
N LEU A 133 -7.02 -6.30 16.90
CA LEU A 133 -5.83 -5.48 17.13
C LEU A 133 -5.45 -5.31 18.60
N ALA A 134 -6.40 -5.37 19.54
CA ALA A 134 -6.17 -5.00 20.94
C ALA A 134 -5.05 -5.80 21.62
N GLY A 135 -4.98 -7.11 21.35
CA GLY A 135 -3.91 -7.96 21.89
C GLY A 135 -2.53 -7.54 21.41
N HIS A 136 -2.41 -7.26 20.10
CA HIS A 136 -1.16 -6.84 19.50
C HIS A 136 -0.74 -5.43 19.94
N TYR A 137 -1.68 -4.49 19.93
CA TYR A 137 -1.46 -3.14 20.44
C TYR A 137 -0.98 -3.16 21.89
N ARG A 138 -1.66 -3.92 22.77
CA ARG A 138 -1.25 -4.05 24.18
C ARG A 138 0.17 -4.62 24.32
N TRP A 139 0.52 -5.62 23.53
CA TRP A 139 1.87 -6.20 23.56
C TRP A 139 2.94 -5.18 23.13
N ILE A 140 2.69 -4.41 22.06
CA ILE A 140 3.60 -3.35 21.60
C ILE A 140 3.71 -2.24 22.64
N THR A 141 2.59 -1.78 23.22
CA THR A 141 2.59 -0.77 24.28
C THR A 141 3.42 -1.23 25.47
N LEU A 142 3.24 -2.47 25.93
CA LEU A 142 4.04 -3.03 27.03
C LEU A 142 5.54 -3.05 26.70
N SER A 143 5.90 -3.46 25.48
CA SER A 143 7.29 -3.50 25.03
C SER A 143 7.92 -2.10 24.97
N LEU A 144 7.18 -1.10 24.48
CA LEU A 144 7.63 0.29 24.46
C LEU A 144 7.75 0.88 25.87
N SER A 145 6.81 0.59 26.77
CA SER A 145 6.88 1.05 28.16
C SER A 145 8.08 0.43 28.90
N GLN A 146 8.37 -0.85 28.66
CA GLN A 146 9.59 -1.48 29.20
C GLN A 146 10.86 -0.83 28.62
N LEU A 147 10.86 -0.47 27.33
CA LEU A 147 11.98 0.20 26.69
C LEU A 147 12.20 1.62 27.27
N GLU A 148 11.12 2.35 27.54
CA GLU A 148 11.14 3.65 28.21
C GLU A 148 11.70 3.54 29.64
N GLU A 149 11.28 2.53 30.41
CA GLU A 149 11.74 2.30 31.78
C GLU A 149 13.22 1.86 31.83
N MET A 150 13.60 0.89 30.99
CA MET A 150 14.93 0.27 31.04
C MET A 150 15.99 1.10 30.31
N THR A 151 15.60 1.84 29.27
CA THR A 151 16.51 2.62 28.42
C THR A 151 15.91 3.99 28.06
N PRO A 152 15.64 4.87 29.04
CA PRO A 152 14.93 6.12 28.81
C PRO A 152 15.61 7.03 27.78
N ALA A 153 16.94 7.08 27.77
CA ALA A 153 17.69 7.86 26.78
C ALA A 153 17.49 7.35 25.34
N TYR A 154 17.38 6.03 25.16
CA TYR A 154 17.08 5.45 23.86
C TYR A 154 15.65 5.79 23.44
N PHE A 155 14.69 5.65 24.36
CA PHE A 155 13.30 5.95 24.07
C PHE A 155 13.09 7.43 23.71
N ASP A 156 13.68 8.34 24.49
CA ASP A 156 13.67 9.77 24.24
C ASP A 156 14.32 10.14 22.88
N HIS A 157 15.40 9.44 22.50
CA HIS A 157 15.98 9.55 21.16
C HIS A 157 15.04 9.00 20.08
N LEU A 158 14.41 7.84 20.30
CA LEU A 158 13.48 7.20 19.37
C LEU A 158 12.31 8.13 19.05
N GLN A 159 11.71 8.76 20.05
CA GLN A 159 10.56 9.66 19.84
C GLN A 159 10.93 10.86 18.95
N ARG A 160 12.11 11.45 19.15
CA ARG A 160 12.59 12.58 18.33
C ARG A 160 13.07 12.13 16.95
N PHE A 161 13.69 10.96 16.87
CA PHE A 161 14.06 10.34 15.62
C PHE A 161 12.83 10.14 14.72
N LEU A 162 11.78 9.49 15.23
CA LEU A 162 10.55 9.29 14.46
C LEU A 162 9.85 10.60 14.08
N TYR A 163 9.92 11.63 14.93
CA TYR A 163 9.42 12.96 14.58
C TYR A 163 10.22 13.58 13.44
N SER A 164 11.55 13.46 13.48
CA SER A 164 12.42 13.91 12.40
C SER A 164 12.10 13.17 11.10
N GLU A 165 11.95 11.85 11.13
CA GLU A 165 11.59 11.05 9.96
C GLU A 165 10.22 11.46 9.39
N MET A 166 9.22 11.64 10.26
CA MET A 166 7.87 12.11 9.88
C MET A 166 7.93 13.46 9.14
N MET A 167 8.77 14.39 9.62
CA MET A 167 8.88 15.74 9.06
C MET A 167 9.82 15.81 7.84
N SER A 168 10.77 14.89 7.72
CA SER A 168 11.77 14.89 6.65
C SER A 168 11.18 14.45 5.32
N SER A 169 11.57 15.10 4.22
CA SER A 169 11.30 14.67 2.84
C SER A 169 12.06 13.41 2.44
N GLY A 170 12.35 12.52 3.40
CA GLY A 170 13.09 11.28 3.22
C GLY A 170 12.52 10.49 2.03
N PRO A 171 13.39 9.79 1.28
CA PRO A 171 13.11 9.47 -0.09
C PRO A 171 11.94 8.49 -0.11
N GLU A 172 10.81 8.95 -0.65
CA GLU A 172 9.83 8.05 -1.21
C GLU A 172 10.52 7.45 -2.45
N VAL A 173 11.42 6.47 -2.23
CA VAL A 173 11.96 5.64 -3.31
C VAL A 173 10.79 4.77 -3.72
N ILE A 174 9.91 5.36 -4.53
CA ILE A 174 9.10 4.66 -5.49
C ILE A 174 10.11 4.29 -6.58
N PRO A 175 10.55 3.02 -6.69
CA PRO A 175 11.19 2.63 -7.93
C PRO A 175 10.15 2.93 -9.03
N PRO A 176 10.47 3.74 -10.04
CA PRO A 176 9.55 3.95 -11.14
C PRO A 176 9.09 2.57 -11.65
N GLN A 177 7.78 2.39 -11.86
CA GLN A 177 7.27 1.18 -12.47
C GLN A 177 7.98 1.00 -13.82
N VAL A 178 8.80 -0.04 -13.92
CA VAL A 178 9.43 -0.42 -15.18
C VAL A 178 8.36 -1.18 -15.96
N TYR A 179 7.79 -0.53 -16.96
CA TYR A 179 6.90 -1.17 -17.91
C TYR A 179 7.72 -1.97 -18.92
N ASP A 180 7.19 -3.12 -19.34
CA ASP A 180 7.70 -3.82 -20.51
C ASP A 180 7.26 -3.05 -21.78
N TYR A 181 8.06 -2.07 -22.15
CA TYR A 181 7.80 -1.21 -23.30
C TYR A 181 7.83 -1.99 -24.62
N ASP A 182 8.54 -3.12 -24.69
CA ASP A 182 8.55 -4.00 -25.86
C ASP A 182 7.21 -4.71 -26.03
N ALA A 183 6.62 -5.19 -24.92
CA ALA A 183 5.27 -5.77 -24.94
C ALA A 183 4.21 -4.73 -25.35
N LEU A 184 4.31 -3.50 -24.84
CA LEU A 184 3.40 -2.40 -25.21
C LEU A 184 3.52 -2.04 -26.69
N THR A 185 4.75 -2.01 -27.21
CA THR A 185 5.01 -1.69 -28.62
C THR A 185 4.47 -2.78 -29.54
N LYS A 186 4.67 -4.07 -29.20
CA LYS A 186 4.07 -5.19 -29.94
C LYS A 186 2.54 -5.15 -29.94
N LEU A 187 1.93 -4.69 -28.86
CA LEU A 187 0.48 -4.58 -28.75
C LEU A 187 -0.09 -3.50 -29.69
N VAL A 188 0.61 -2.39 -29.86
CA VAL A 188 0.27 -1.34 -30.84
C VAL A 188 0.51 -1.83 -32.27
N SER A 189 1.62 -2.54 -32.52
CA SER A 189 1.93 -3.10 -33.85
C SER A 189 0.92 -4.16 -34.30
N ASN A 190 0.30 -4.88 -33.37
CA ASN A 190 -0.77 -5.84 -33.66
C ASN A 190 -2.17 -5.19 -33.76
N GLY A 191 -2.31 -3.91 -33.37
CA GLY A 191 -3.58 -3.17 -33.37
C GLY A 191 -3.85 -2.35 -34.63
N THR A 192 -2.87 -2.15 -35.50
CA THR A 192 -3.05 -1.47 -36.79
C THR A 192 -3.32 -2.47 -37.92
N ALA A 193 -4.42 -3.18 -37.82
CA ALA A 193 -5.13 -3.72 -38.99
C ALA A 193 -6.45 -2.95 -39.10
N GLN A 194 -6.36 -1.68 -39.49
CA GLN A 194 -7.51 -0.93 -39.97
C GLN A 194 -7.78 -1.38 -41.42
N PRO A 195 -9.04 -1.62 -41.82
CA PRO A 195 -9.35 -2.01 -43.20
C PRO A 195 -9.01 -0.86 -44.16
N ASP A 196 -8.38 -1.19 -45.28
CA ASP A 196 -8.06 -0.25 -46.36
C ASP A 196 -9.32 0.49 -46.87
N PRO A 197 -9.25 1.82 -47.09
CA PRO A 197 -10.20 2.53 -47.92
C PRO A 197 -9.63 2.67 -49.35
N ALA A 198 -10.15 1.88 -50.29
CA ALA A 198 -9.99 2.09 -51.73
C ALA A 198 -11.27 1.60 -52.41
N ALA A 199 -11.92 2.26 -53.37
CA ALA A 199 -11.69 3.50 -54.08
C ALA A 199 -13.07 3.96 -54.62
N GLY A 200 -13.26 5.27 -54.85
CA GLY A 200 -14.52 5.84 -55.35
C GLY A 200 -14.70 5.81 -56.86
N ASN A 201 -15.98 6.05 -57.24
CA ASN A 201 -16.51 6.72 -58.45
C ASN A 201 -16.24 6.05 -59.81
N ASP A 202 -17.11 6.03 -60.82
CA ASP A 202 -18.42 6.65 -61.10
C ASP A 202 -18.99 5.90 -62.35
N GLU A 203 -20.24 6.22 -62.68
CA GLU A 203 -20.89 6.16 -64.00
C GLU A 203 -21.80 4.97 -64.40
N ASP A 204 -22.97 5.42 -64.85
CA ASP A 204 -24.15 4.76 -65.40
C ASP A 204 -23.85 3.81 -66.55
N ASP A 205 -24.57 2.69 -66.59
CA ASP A 205 -25.10 2.18 -67.87
C ASP A 205 -26.35 1.32 -67.63
N VAL A 206 -27.51 1.87 -68.00
CA VAL A 206 -28.77 1.15 -68.22
C VAL A 206 -28.89 1.02 -69.73
N PRO A 207 -29.17 -0.18 -70.28
CA PRO A 207 -30.50 -0.36 -70.86
C PRO A 207 -31.10 -1.77 -70.80
N ASP A 208 -32.43 -1.74 -70.64
CA ASP A 208 -33.50 -2.50 -71.29
C ASP A 208 -33.50 -4.04 -71.38
N GLY A 209 -34.69 -4.59 -71.11
CA GLY A 209 -35.30 -5.55 -72.03
C GLY A 209 -35.98 -6.77 -71.43
N ASP A 210 -37.28 -6.60 -71.12
CA ASP A 210 -38.39 -7.55 -71.32
C ASP A 210 -38.44 -8.94 -70.65
N GLY A 211 -39.61 -9.24 -70.05
CA GLY A 211 -40.17 -10.60 -70.13
C GLY A 211 -41.01 -11.13 -68.96
N GLN A 212 -42.29 -10.78 -68.96
CA GLN A 212 -43.46 -11.65 -68.67
C GLN A 212 -43.80 -12.12 -67.24
N ASP A 213 -44.91 -11.55 -66.75
CA ASP A 213 -46.10 -12.21 -66.17
C ASP A 213 -46.03 -13.70 -65.77
N LEU A 214 -46.46 -14.00 -64.54
CA LEU A 214 -47.65 -14.85 -64.32
C LEU A 214 -48.07 -14.88 -62.83
N ALA A 215 -49.32 -14.50 -62.62
CA ALA A 215 -50.09 -14.66 -61.39
C ALA A 215 -50.52 -16.13 -61.17
N THR A 216 -50.65 -16.55 -59.90
CA THR A 216 -51.72 -17.39 -59.30
C THR A 216 -51.30 -17.75 -57.87
N ALA A 217 -51.97 -17.27 -56.82
CA ALA A 217 -53.27 -17.66 -56.25
C ALA A 217 -53.17 -18.76 -55.15
N SER A 218 -53.46 -18.31 -53.93
CA SER A 218 -54.20 -18.95 -52.82
C SER A 218 -53.78 -20.30 -52.23
N GLN A 219 -53.60 -20.31 -50.91
CA GLN A 219 -54.63 -20.78 -49.96
C GLN A 219 -54.66 -19.90 -48.71
#